data_AF-A0A1G8DLT7-F1
#
_entry.id   AF-A0A1G8DLT7-F1
#
_cell.length_a   1.000
_cell.length_b   1.000
_cell.length_c   1.000
_cell.angle_alpha   90.00
_cell.angle_beta   90.00
_cell.angle_gamma   90.00
#
_symmetry.space_group_name_H-M   'P 1'
#
loop_
_entity.id
_entity.type
_entity.pdbx_description
1 polymer ?
#
loop_
_entity_poly.entity_id
_entity_poly.type
_entity_poly.pdbx_seq_one_letter_code
_entity_poly.pdbx_strand_id
1 'polypeptide(L)'
;MARPSREAVARWNTAYAEQTAALFAASRVGDRQALVRLALGYSAVAEAWRILAADLAVPLWARHACSIAAEEFERRARLEQSRSGEES
;
A
#
# COMPACT_ATOMS: atom_id res chain seq x y z
N MET A 1 4.46 26.23 -3.08
CA MET A 1 3.97 24.98 -3.72
C MET A 1 5.08 23.94 -3.63
N ALA A 2 4.84 22.80 -2.98
CA ALA A 2 5.79 21.70 -3.00
C ALA A 2 5.87 21.12 -4.42
N ARG A 3 7.05 20.64 -4.85
CA ARG A 3 7.16 19.89 -6.11
C ARG A 3 6.24 18.66 -6.03
N PRO A 4 5.46 18.33 -7.08
CA PRO A 4 4.55 17.18 -7.09
C PRO A 4 5.20 15.87 -6.61
N SER A 5 6.48 15.68 -6.90
CA SER A 5 7.26 14.54 -6.43
C SER A 5 7.45 14.49 -4.91
N ARG A 6 7.62 15.62 -4.22
CA ARG A 6 7.75 15.65 -2.75
C ARG A 6 6.44 15.27 -2.06
N GLU A 7 5.32 15.74 -2.59
CA GLU A 7 4.00 15.40 -2.06
C GLU A 7 3.68 13.92 -2.26
N ALA A 8 3.99 13.37 -3.44
CA ALA A 8 3.85 11.94 -3.71
C ALA A 8 4.69 11.08 -2.75
N VAL A 9 5.94 11.47 -2.50
CA VAL A 9 6.81 10.79 -1.52
C VAL A 9 6.28 10.90 -0.10
N ALA A 10 5.76 12.06 0.32
CA ALA A 10 5.16 12.23 1.64
C ALA A 10 3.94 11.31 1.83
N ARG A 11 3.04 11.25 0.84
CA ARG A 11 1.88 10.35 0.85
C ARG A 11 2.30 8.87 0.90
N TRP A 12 3.33 8.51 0.15
CA TRP A 12 3.89 7.16 0.17
C TRP A 12 4.43 6.78 1.57
N ASN A 13 5.19 7.67 2.21
CA ASN A 13 5.72 7.44 3.56
C ASN A 13 4.61 7.23 4.59
N THR A 14 3.56 8.06 4.56
CA THR A 14 2.40 7.93 5.46
C THR A 14 1.70 6.59 5.26
N ALA A 15 1.37 6.24 4.01
CA ALA A 15 0.71 4.97 3.70
C ALA A 15 1.55 3.75 4.16
N TYR A 16 2.87 3.80 3.94
CA TYR A 16 3.77 2.73 4.33
C TYR A 16 3.87 2.57 5.86
N ALA A 17 3.89 3.68 6.60
CA ALA A 17 3.89 3.66 8.06
C ALA A 17 2.58 3.06 8.63
N GLU A 18 1.43 3.50 8.10
CA GLU A 18 0.11 2.98 8.50
C GLU A 18 -0.04 1.48 8.20
N GLN A 19 0.38 1.06 6.99
CA GLN A 19 0.39 -0.34 6.59
C GLN A 19 1.29 -1.19 7.48
N THR A 20 2.48 -0.70 7.83
CA THR A 20 3.41 -1.40 8.72
C THR A 20 2.82 -1.57 10.13
N ALA A 21 2.20 -0.53 10.68
CA ALA A 21 1.53 -0.61 11.97
C ALA A 21 0.38 -1.62 11.96
N ALA A 22 -0.42 -1.63 10.89
CA ALA A 22 -1.50 -2.59 10.72
C ALA A 22 -0.98 -4.03 10.59
N LEU A 23 0.17 -4.25 9.95
CA LEU A 23 0.80 -5.56 9.82
C LEU A 23 1.15 -6.18 11.18
N PHE A 24 1.77 -5.39 12.06
CA PHE A 24 2.08 -5.83 13.42
C PHE A 24 0.83 -6.01 14.30
N ALA A 25 -0.25 -5.29 14.02
CA ALA A 25 -1.53 -5.53 14.67
C ALA A 25 -2.13 -6.87 14.22
N ALA A 26 -2.14 -7.12 12.91
CA ALA A 26 -2.68 -8.33 12.29
C ALA A 26 -1.89 -9.60 12.62
N SER A 27 -0.60 -9.49 12.95
CA SER A 27 0.20 -10.65 13.40
C SER A 27 -0.18 -11.16 14.79
N ARG A 28 -1.05 -10.46 15.52
CA ARG A 28 -1.64 -10.94 16.78
C ARG A 28 -2.90 -11.74 16.45
N VAL A 29 -2.99 -12.96 17.00
CA VAL A 29 -4.05 -13.93 16.70
C VAL A 29 -5.45 -13.35 16.92
N GLY A 30 -6.32 -13.45 15.92
CA GLY A 30 -7.77 -13.23 16.03
C GLY A 30 -8.28 -11.79 15.90
N ASP A 31 -7.44 -10.82 15.51
CA ASP A 31 -7.91 -9.43 15.29
C ASP A 31 -8.35 -9.19 13.84
N ARG A 32 -9.61 -9.54 13.55
CA ARG A 32 -10.27 -9.28 12.27
C ARG A 32 -10.25 -7.80 11.87
N GLN A 33 -10.40 -6.87 12.83
CA GLN A 33 -10.33 -5.45 12.53
C GLN A 33 -8.92 -5.02 12.11
N ALA A 34 -7.88 -5.67 12.64
CA ALA A 34 -6.52 -5.48 12.15
C ALA A 34 -6.33 -6.03 10.73
N LEU A 35 -6.96 -7.16 10.37
CA LEU A 35 -6.93 -7.67 8.99
C LEU A 35 -7.55 -6.69 7.99
N VAL A 36 -8.72 -6.14 8.31
CA VAL A 36 -9.38 -5.15 7.45
C VAL A 36 -8.53 -3.89 7.33
N ARG A 37 -7.96 -3.39 8.44
CA ARG A 37 -7.06 -2.23 8.41
C ARG A 37 -5.78 -2.50 7.60
N LEU A 38 -5.24 -3.72 7.69
CA LEU A 38 -4.07 -4.12 6.91
C LEU A 38 -4.39 -4.16 5.42
N ALA A 39 -5.54 -4.72 5.03
CA ALA A 39 -5.99 -4.71 3.64
C ALA A 39 -6.10 -3.28 3.08
N LEU A 40 -6.72 -2.36 3.84
CA LEU A 40 -6.83 -0.95 3.45
C LEU A 40 -5.46 -0.27 3.35
N GLY A 41 -4.56 -0.55 4.29
CA GLY A 41 -3.18 -0.06 4.25
C GLY A 41 -2.42 -0.53 3.01
N TYR A 42 -2.55 -1.80 2.65
CA TYR A 42 -1.97 -2.33 1.40
C TYR A 42 -2.55 -1.66 0.15
N SER A 43 -3.87 -1.45 0.08
CA SER A 43 -4.49 -0.71 -1.04
C SER A 43 -4.00 0.74 -1.12
N ALA A 44 -3.83 1.43 0.02
CA ALA A 44 -3.31 2.80 0.05
C ALA A 44 -1.85 2.88 -0.44
N VAL A 45 -1.00 1.92 -0.05
CA VAL A 45 0.38 1.81 -0.53
C VAL A 45 0.41 1.49 -2.03
N ALA A 46 -0.45 0.59 -2.51
CA ALA A 46 -0.57 0.30 -3.94
C ALA A 46 -0.91 1.56 -4.75
N GLU A 47 -1.84 2.38 -4.26
CA GLU A 47 -2.22 3.64 -4.91
C GLU A 47 -1.08 4.66 -4.91
N ALA A 48 -0.35 4.78 -3.81
CA ALA A 48 0.82 5.65 -3.75
C ALA A 48 1.89 5.25 -4.78
N TRP A 49 2.10 3.93 -4.99
CA TRP A 49 2.98 3.43 -6.04
C TRP A 49 2.48 3.75 -7.45
N ARG A 50 1.16 3.69 -7.71
CA ARG A 50 0.60 4.07 -9.02
C ARG A 50 0.82 5.55 -9.33
N ILE A 51 0.67 6.41 -8.34
CA ILE A 51 0.96 7.85 -8.47
C ILE A 51 2.44 8.06 -8.85
N LEU A 52 3.37 7.36 -8.19
CA LEU A 52 4.79 7.44 -8.54
C LEU A 52 5.10 6.85 -9.92
N ALA A 53 4.43 5.77 -10.34
CA ALA A 53 4.56 5.20 -11.67
C ALA A 53 4.08 6.15 -12.78
N ALA A 54 3.16 7.06 -12.46
CA ALA A 54 2.66 8.07 -13.39
C ALA A 54 3.58 9.30 -13.52
N ASP A 55 4.64 9.43 -12.70
CA ASP A 55 5.55 10.57 -12.77
C ASP A 55 6.46 10.49 -14.02
N LEU A 56 6.16 11.31 -15.02
CA LEU A 56 6.90 11.37 -16.29
C LEU A 56 8.29 12.00 -16.16
N ALA A 57 8.61 12.65 -15.04
CA ALA A 57 9.95 13.17 -14.77
C ALA A 57 10.94 12.08 -14.32
N VAL A 58 10.47 10.86 -14.07
CA VAL A 58 11.25 9.72 -13.58
C VAL A 58 11.57 8.75 -14.74
N PRO A 59 12.76 8.12 -14.77
CA PRO A 59 13.12 7.14 -15.80
C PRO A 59 12.11 5.98 -15.92
N LEU A 60 11.93 5.46 -17.15
CA LEU A 60 10.95 4.40 -17.45
C LEU A 60 11.11 3.16 -16.57
N TRP A 61 12.35 2.72 -16.31
CA TRP A 61 12.61 1.54 -15.48
C TRP A 61 12.10 1.72 -14.03
N ALA A 62 12.23 2.92 -13.47
CA ALA A 62 11.81 3.21 -12.11
C ALA A 62 10.28 3.28 -12.03
N ARG A 63 9.63 3.84 -13.05
CA ARG A 63 8.17 3.81 -13.19
C ARG A 63 7.64 2.38 -13.32
N HIS A 64 8.32 1.53 -14.08
CA HIS A 64 7.97 0.11 -14.21
C HIS A 64 8.09 -0.63 -12.87
N ALA A 65 9.17 -0.39 -12.12
CA ALA A 65 9.32 -0.94 -10.77
C ALA A 65 8.19 -0.49 -9.82
N CYS A 66 7.76 0.78 -9.91
CA CYS A 66 6.61 1.28 -9.16
C CYS A 66 5.31 0.56 -9.54
N SER A 67 5.06 0.31 -10.83
CA SER A 67 3.89 -0.46 -11.27
C SER A 67 3.89 -1.89 -10.72
N ILE A 68 5.03 -2.59 -10.75
CA ILE A 68 5.16 -3.94 -10.17
C ILE A 68 4.87 -3.91 -8.67
N ALA A 69 5.45 -2.94 -7.95
CA ALA A 69 5.18 -2.80 -6.52
C ALA A 69 3.69 -2.56 -6.24
N ALA A 70 3.03 -1.70 -7.02
CA ALA A 70 1.60 -1.46 -6.90
C ALA A 70 0.77 -2.74 -7.06
N GLU A 71 1.08 -3.57 -8.07
CA GLU A 71 0.40 -4.85 -8.30
C GLU A 71 0.56 -5.84 -7.14
N GLU A 72 1.77 -5.93 -6.58
CA GLU A 72 2.05 -6.79 -5.44
C GLU A 72 1.28 -6.35 -4.19
N PHE A 73 1.27 -5.04 -3.89
CA PHE A 73 0.52 -4.51 -2.74
C PHE A 73 -0.99 -4.67 -2.92
N GLU A 74 -1.51 -4.48 -4.13
CA GLU A 74 -2.92 -4.75 -4.44
C GLU A 74 -3.27 -6.24 -4.27
N ARG A 75 -2.37 -7.14 -4.70
CA ARG A 75 -2.55 -8.58 -4.49
C ARG A 75 -2.64 -8.91 -3.00
N ARG A 76 -1.75 -8.35 -2.17
CA ARG A 76 -1.78 -8.53 -0.71
C ARG A 76 -3.06 -7.99 -0.10
N ALA A 77 -3.53 -6.82 -0.53
CA ALA A 77 -4.80 -6.25 -0.06
C ALA A 77 -5.97 -7.22 -0.28
N ARG A 78 -6.06 -7.84 -1.46
CA ARG A 78 -7.10 -8.84 -1.76
C ARG A 78 -6.99 -10.10 -0.89
N LEU A 79 -5.76 -10.59 -0.65
CA LEU A 79 -5.55 -11.76 0.21
C LEU A 79 -6.03 -11.50 1.64
N GLU A 80 -5.73 -10.31 2.19
CA GLU A 80 -6.15 -9.93 3.53
C GLU A 80 -7.66 -9.71 3.64
N GLN A 81 -8.31 -9.20 2.58
CA GLN A 81 -9.76 -9.12 2.50
C GLN A 81 -10.40 -10.52 2.53
N SER A 82 -9.90 -11.46 1.73
CA SER A 82 -10.38 -12.85 1.75
C SER A 82 -10.22 -13.48 3.12
N ARG A 83 -9.04 -13.34 3.75
CA ARG A 83 -8.77 -13.86 5.10
C ARG A 83 -9.73 -13.28 6.14
N SER A 84 -10.04 -11.98 6.06
CA SER A 84 -11.00 -11.35 6.97
C SER A 84 -12.45 -11.82 6.77
N GLY A 85 -12.78 -12.40 5.61
CA GLY A 85 -14.07 -13.01 5.32
C GLY A 85 -14.21 -14.42 5.89
N GLU A 86 -13.13 -15.20 5.86
CA GLU A 86 -13.04 -16.58 6.38
C GLU A 86 -13.11 -16.67 7.91
N GLU A 87 -12.76 -15.60 8.63
CA GLU A 87 -12.92 -15.48 10.09
C GLU A 87 -14.34 -15.05 10.53
N SER A 88 -15.37 -15.20 9.68
CA SER A 88 -16.80 -14.93 10.01
C SER A 88 -17.56 -16.20 10.33
#